data_AF-A0A504YRU8-F1
#
_entry.id   AF-A0A504YRU8-F1
#
_cell.length_a   1.000
_cell.length_b   1.000
_cell.length_c   1.000
_cell.angle_alpha   90.00
_cell.angle_beta   90.00
_cell.angle_gamma   90.00
#
_symmetry.space_group_name_H-M   'P 1'
#
loop_
_entity.id
_entity.type
_entity.pdbx_description
1 polymer ?
#
loop_
_entity_poly.entity_id
_entity_poly.type
_entity_poly.pdbx_seq_one_letter_code
_entity_poly.pdbx_strand_id
1 'polypeptide(L)'
;MAITSVDESEKTEIKQNIEHFYLVVKDQILKFQHPISGLFPLRPRDTSCNVSHVRDSVYCATVLWALHRSLARIDDDAGRQYELGQCAVKCMRTILIGWMQQSTKLEQFKKAQNVDTCLSPRLNYETGEPIDDPNYKNLQMDCVALFVIQLAQMIASGLQVVYTKDEVAFMQNLVFYLERAYRIPDYGMWERGTKQNRNLVELNARCALDLCLCTAPSLFQTVVYQDVFATE
;
A
#
# COMPACT_ATOMS: atom_id res chain seq x y z
N MET A 1 10.93 -28.90 -34.60
CA MET A 1 12.14 -28.99 -33.74
C MET A 1 12.84 -27.66 -33.49
N ALA A 2 12.85 -26.69 -34.43
CA ALA A 2 13.50 -25.38 -34.18
C ALA A 2 12.64 -24.36 -33.40
N ILE A 3 11.31 -24.49 -33.42
CA ILE A 3 10.40 -23.54 -32.74
C ILE A 3 10.41 -23.76 -31.21
N THR A 4 10.61 -25.00 -30.76
CA THR A 4 10.64 -25.36 -29.33
C THR A 4 11.94 -24.91 -28.63
N SER A 5 13.06 -24.87 -29.35
CA SER A 5 14.36 -24.45 -28.79
C SER A 5 14.46 -22.93 -28.57
N VAL A 6 13.76 -22.12 -29.37
CA VAL A 6 13.72 -20.66 -29.20
C VAL A 6 12.90 -20.29 -27.96
N ASP A 7 11.74 -20.93 -27.78
CA ASP A 7 10.86 -20.73 -26.62
C ASP A 7 11.51 -21.16 -25.29
N GLU A 8 12.33 -22.23 -25.29
CA GLU A 8 13.12 -22.62 -24.12
C GLU A 8 14.24 -21.63 -23.78
N SER A 9 14.91 -21.06 -24.79
CA SER A 9 15.96 -20.05 -24.58
C SER A 9 15.40 -18.76 -23.98
N GLU A 10 14.23 -18.30 -24.46
CA GLU A 10 13.55 -17.11 -23.98
C GLU A 10 13.03 -17.30 -22.54
N LYS A 11 12.44 -18.46 -22.24
CA LYS A 11 12.04 -18.82 -20.87
C LYS A 11 13.22 -18.83 -19.89
N THR A 12 14.38 -19.31 -20.34
CA THR A 12 15.60 -19.34 -19.53
C THR A 12 16.12 -17.93 -19.24
N GLU A 13 16.10 -17.04 -20.22
CA GLU A 13 16.49 -15.63 -20.05
C GLU A 13 15.56 -14.90 -19.08
N ILE A 14 14.23 -15.08 -19.24
CA ILE A 14 13.23 -14.51 -18.33
C ILE A 14 13.46 -14.99 -16.88
N LYS A 15 13.75 -16.28 -16.70
CA LYS A 15 14.06 -16.85 -15.37
C LYS A 15 15.31 -16.22 -14.75
N GLN A 16 16.37 -16.02 -15.53
CA GLN A 16 17.59 -15.37 -15.06
C GLN A 16 17.35 -13.91 -14.66
N ASN A 17 16.57 -13.18 -15.45
CA ASN A 17 16.23 -11.78 -15.14
C ASN A 17 15.41 -11.66 -13.86
N ILE A 18 14.44 -12.54 -13.64
CA ILE A 18 13.64 -12.55 -12.41
C ILE A 18 14.48 -12.94 -11.19
N GLU A 19 15.42 -13.88 -11.33
CA GLU A 19 16.38 -14.20 -10.29
C GLU A 19 17.24 -12.99 -9.93
N HIS A 20 17.72 -12.25 -10.92
CA HIS A 20 18.46 -11.02 -10.70
C HIS A 20 17.63 -9.99 -9.92
N PHE A 21 16.38 -9.75 -10.32
CA PHE A 21 15.49 -8.84 -9.59
C PHE A 21 15.19 -9.32 -8.17
N TYR A 22 15.05 -10.63 -7.96
CA TYR A 22 14.86 -11.19 -6.63
C TYR A 22 16.05 -10.90 -5.71
N LEU A 23 17.29 -11.10 -6.20
CA LEU A 23 18.49 -10.78 -5.43
C LEU A 23 18.58 -9.29 -5.11
N VAL A 24 18.25 -8.42 -6.08
CA VAL A 24 18.22 -6.96 -5.88
C VAL A 24 17.17 -6.57 -4.83
N VAL A 25 15.94 -7.09 -4.92
CA VAL A 25 14.87 -6.81 -3.95
C VAL A 25 15.24 -7.32 -2.56
N LYS A 26 15.85 -8.50 -2.47
CA LYS A 26 16.29 -9.09 -1.22
C LYS A 26 17.34 -8.24 -0.53
N ASP A 27 18.35 -7.80 -1.27
CA ASP A 27 19.42 -6.97 -0.71
C ASP A 27 18.97 -5.51 -0.49
N GLN A 28 18.14 -4.92 -1.33
CA GLN A 28 17.85 -3.48 -1.23
C GLN A 28 16.58 -3.13 -0.47
N ILE A 29 15.61 -4.04 -0.42
CA ILE A 29 14.28 -3.76 0.16
C ILE A 29 14.01 -4.69 1.34
N LEU A 30 13.96 -6.01 1.14
CA LEU A 30 13.52 -6.96 2.17
C LEU A 30 14.39 -6.94 3.43
N LYS A 31 15.70 -6.67 3.31
CA LYS A 31 16.59 -6.59 4.48
C LYS A 31 16.17 -5.52 5.50
N PHE A 32 15.39 -4.53 5.08
CA PHE A 32 14.88 -3.45 5.93
C PHE A 32 13.44 -3.66 6.37
N GLN A 33 12.80 -4.78 6.01
CA GLN A 33 11.45 -5.06 6.47
C GLN A 33 11.49 -5.48 7.93
N HIS A 34 10.67 -4.85 8.77
CA HIS A 34 10.60 -5.24 10.18
C HIS A 34 9.95 -6.64 10.32
N PRO A 35 10.54 -7.57 11.09
CA PRO A 35 10.04 -8.95 11.17
C PRO A 35 8.69 -9.10 11.85
N ILE A 36 8.23 -8.14 12.66
CA ILE A 36 6.95 -8.23 13.38
C ILE A 36 5.85 -7.43 12.68
N SER A 37 6.08 -6.14 12.47
CA SER A 37 5.13 -5.23 11.81
C SER A 37 5.12 -5.38 10.28
N GLY A 38 6.19 -5.87 9.66
CA GLY A 38 6.28 -5.95 8.20
C GLY A 38 6.39 -4.59 7.50
N LEU A 39 6.56 -3.50 8.26
CA LEU A 39 6.73 -2.14 7.74
C LEU A 39 8.17 -1.88 7.29
N PHE A 40 8.38 -0.79 6.56
CA PHE A 40 9.69 -0.31 6.13
C PHE A 40 10.04 1.03 6.81
N PRO A 41 11.30 1.24 7.21
CA PRO A 41 11.68 2.46 7.91
C PRO A 41 11.79 3.62 6.91
N LEU A 42 11.37 4.82 7.32
CA LEU A 42 11.49 6.04 6.51
C LEU A 42 12.96 6.35 6.18
N ARG A 43 13.87 6.05 7.11
CA ARG A 43 15.33 6.24 6.94
C ARG A 43 16.06 4.94 7.26
N PRO A 44 16.24 4.03 6.28
CA PRO A 44 16.84 2.72 6.51
C PRO A 44 18.29 2.74 7.02
N ARG A 45 19.00 3.85 6.79
CA ARG A 45 20.40 4.04 7.25
C ARG A 45 20.50 4.58 8.68
N ASP A 46 19.41 5.03 9.27
CA ASP A 46 19.38 5.54 10.63
C ASP A 46 18.72 4.51 11.56
N THR A 47 19.53 3.85 12.39
CA THR A 47 19.08 2.83 13.34
C THR A 47 18.13 3.37 14.41
N SER A 48 18.13 4.69 14.65
CA SER A 48 17.21 5.32 15.61
C SER A 48 15.85 5.68 15.01
N CYS A 49 15.66 5.49 13.70
CA CYS A 49 14.44 5.85 13.01
C CYS A 49 13.32 4.84 13.27
N ASN A 50 12.49 5.09 14.29
CA ASN A 50 11.31 4.27 14.59
C ASN A 50 10.03 4.72 13.84
N VAL A 51 10.19 5.34 12.68
CA VAL A 51 9.07 5.89 11.90
C VAL A 51 9.01 5.20 10.54
N SER A 52 7.83 4.74 10.18
CA SER A 52 7.47 4.25 8.85
C SER A 52 6.46 5.20 8.22
N HIS A 53 6.65 5.52 6.94
CA HIS A 53 5.68 6.27 6.16
C HIS A 53 4.87 5.29 5.31
N VAL A 54 3.54 5.39 5.36
CA VAL A 54 2.64 4.45 4.69
C VAL A 54 2.89 4.42 3.18
N ARG A 55 3.07 5.58 2.53
CA ARG A 55 3.35 5.65 1.08
C ARG A 55 4.57 4.80 0.69
N ASP A 56 5.66 4.92 1.44
CA ASP A 56 6.92 4.22 1.13
C ASP A 56 6.77 2.72 1.36
N SER A 57 6.13 2.34 2.47
CA SER A 57 5.82 0.94 2.78
C SER A 57 4.92 0.29 1.72
N VAL A 58 3.93 1.02 1.18
CA VAL A 58 3.07 0.54 0.09
C VAL A 58 3.88 0.37 -1.21
N TYR A 59 4.78 1.29 -1.54
CA TYR A 59 5.65 1.11 -2.71
C TYR A 59 6.56 -0.10 -2.57
N CYS A 60 7.18 -0.30 -1.41
CA CYS A 60 7.97 -1.50 -1.13
C CYS A 60 7.11 -2.77 -1.28
N ALA A 61 5.92 -2.80 -0.68
CA ALA A 61 4.99 -3.93 -0.80
C ALA A 61 4.57 -4.19 -2.27
N THR A 62 4.41 -3.13 -3.08
CA THR A 62 4.09 -3.22 -4.50
C THR A 62 5.19 -3.95 -5.27
N VAL A 63 6.46 -3.62 -5.00
CA VAL A 63 7.61 -4.29 -5.64
C VAL A 63 7.65 -5.78 -5.25
N LEU A 64 7.43 -6.10 -3.97
CA LEU A 64 7.36 -7.49 -3.50
C LEU A 64 6.24 -8.27 -4.18
N TRP A 65 5.05 -7.66 -4.27
CA TRP A 65 3.90 -8.24 -4.95
C TRP A 65 4.12 -8.45 -6.45
N ALA A 66 4.72 -7.48 -7.15
CA ALA A 66 5.02 -7.59 -8.57
C ALA A 66 6.00 -8.74 -8.85
N LEU A 67 7.00 -8.92 -7.98
CA LEU A 67 7.95 -10.03 -8.09
C LEU A 67 7.29 -11.38 -7.76
N HIS A 68 6.47 -11.43 -6.71
CA HIS A 68 5.62 -12.59 -6.40
C HIS A 68 4.80 -13.04 -7.62
N ARG A 69 4.15 -12.09 -8.31
CA ARG A 69 3.37 -12.36 -9.52
C ARG A 69 4.22 -12.85 -10.68
N SER A 70 5.44 -12.35 -10.81
CA SER A 70 6.36 -12.74 -11.87
C SER A 70 6.88 -14.16 -11.64
N LEU A 71 7.20 -14.52 -10.39
CA LEU A 71 7.59 -15.88 -10.00
C LEU A 71 6.44 -16.88 -10.16
N ALA A 72 5.21 -16.48 -9.82
CA ALA A 72 4.01 -17.29 -10.00
C ALA A 72 3.75 -17.69 -11.46
N ARG A 73 4.22 -16.90 -12.42
CA ARG A 73 4.08 -17.23 -13.86
C ARG A 73 5.09 -18.25 -14.35
N ILE A 74 6.21 -18.42 -13.66
CA ILE A 74 7.32 -19.30 -14.04
C ILE A 74 7.21 -20.66 -13.34
N ASP A 75 6.33 -20.77 -12.34
CA ASP A 75 6.12 -22.00 -11.55
C ASP A 75 7.42 -22.45 -10.84
N ASP A 76 8.16 -21.49 -10.28
CA ASP A 76 9.37 -21.76 -9.51
C ASP A 76 8.99 -22.14 -8.07
N ASP A 77 8.89 -23.44 -7.81
CA ASP A 77 8.43 -24.05 -6.55
C ASP A 77 9.41 -23.88 -5.36
N ALA A 78 10.32 -22.91 -5.41
CA ALA A 78 11.34 -22.70 -4.39
C ALA A 78 10.83 -22.00 -3.11
N GLY A 79 9.51 -21.84 -2.93
CA GLY A 79 8.89 -21.16 -1.78
C GLY A 79 9.07 -19.62 -1.75
N ARG A 80 9.96 -19.08 -2.59
CA ARG A 80 10.27 -17.64 -2.70
C ARG A 80 9.06 -16.80 -3.10
N GLN A 81 8.24 -17.35 -3.99
CA GLN A 81 6.96 -16.73 -4.36
C GLN A 81 6.08 -16.52 -3.13
N TYR A 82 5.92 -17.56 -2.31
CA TYR A 82 5.07 -17.51 -1.13
C TYR A 82 5.63 -16.52 -0.09
N GLU A 83 6.95 -16.57 0.15
CA GLU A 83 7.65 -15.64 1.05
C GLU A 83 7.37 -14.17 0.67
N LEU A 84 7.58 -13.80 -0.60
CA LEU A 84 7.35 -12.45 -1.09
C LEU A 84 5.89 -12.00 -0.97
N GLY A 85 4.96 -12.91 -1.29
CA GLY A 85 3.53 -12.66 -1.15
C GLY A 85 3.15 -12.38 0.30
N GLN A 86 3.63 -13.20 1.24
CA GLN A 86 3.36 -13.02 2.66
C GLN A 86 4.03 -11.77 3.23
N CYS A 87 5.24 -11.42 2.78
CA CYS A 87 5.89 -10.16 3.14
C CYS A 87 5.08 -8.95 2.70
N ALA A 88 4.51 -8.97 1.48
CA ALA A 88 3.65 -7.90 0.98
C ALA A 88 2.32 -7.82 1.78
N VAL A 89 1.66 -8.97 1.98
CA VAL A 89 0.42 -9.09 2.78
C VAL A 89 0.64 -8.53 4.19
N LYS A 90 1.73 -8.91 4.84
CA LYS A 90 2.06 -8.46 6.20
C LYS A 90 2.20 -6.95 6.30
N CYS A 91 2.91 -6.33 5.36
CA CYS A 91 3.04 -4.87 5.29
C CYS A 91 1.67 -4.18 5.16
N MET A 92 0.86 -4.60 4.18
CA MET A 92 -0.45 -4.02 3.91
C MET A 92 -1.44 -4.22 5.07
N ARG A 93 -1.39 -5.38 5.73
CA ARG A 93 -2.23 -5.68 6.91
C ARG A 93 -1.90 -4.79 8.09
N THR A 94 -0.61 -4.58 8.38
CA THR A 94 -0.21 -3.71 9.49
C THR A 94 -0.64 -2.27 9.26
N ILE A 95 -0.55 -1.78 8.02
CA ILE A 95 -1.07 -0.45 7.66
C ILE A 95 -2.58 -0.38 7.90
N LEU A 96 -3.34 -1.40 7.46
CA LEU A 96 -4.78 -1.47 7.67
C LEU A 96 -5.14 -1.40 9.16
N ILE A 97 -4.49 -2.24 9.98
CA ILE A 97 -4.72 -2.29 11.43
C ILE A 97 -4.35 -0.95 12.08
N GLY A 98 -3.21 -0.36 11.73
CA GLY A 98 -2.79 0.95 12.24
C GLY A 98 -3.76 2.08 11.89
N TRP A 99 -4.40 2.01 10.72
CA TRP A 99 -5.45 2.96 10.33
C TRP A 99 -6.82 2.67 10.96
N MET A 100 -7.16 1.41 11.20
CA MET A 100 -8.38 1.05 11.94
C MET A 100 -8.38 1.59 13.37
N GLN A 101 -7.21 1.67 14.01
CA GLN A 101 -7.03 2.34 15.31
C GLN A 101 -7.37 3.84 15.25
N GLN A 102 -7.30 4.46 14.07
CA GLN A 102 -7.66 5.85 13.81
C GLN A 102 -9.08 6.03 13.26
N SER A 103 -9.93 4.99 13.31
CA SER A 103 -11.31 5.02 12.79
C SER A 103 -12.16 6.18 13.36
N THR A 104 -11.97 6.54 14.63
CA THR A 104 -12.65 7.69 15.23
C THR A 104 -12.30 9.01 14.53
N LYS A 105 -11.02 9.21 14.13
CA LYS A 105 -10.59 10.39 13.35
C LYS A 105 -11.26 10.39 11.97
N LEU A 106 -11.27 9.23 11.31
CA LEU A 106 -11.91 9.04 10.01
C LEU A 106 -13.40 9.41 10.01
N GLU A 107 -14.14 9.02 11.06
CA GLU A 107 -15.55 9.39 11.23
C GLU A 107 -15.74 10.90 11.47
N GLN A 108 -14.85 11.52 12.26
CA GLN A 108 -14.88 12.96 12.47
C GLN A 108 -14.57 13.73 11.18
N PHE A 109 -13.67 13.21 10.35
CA PHE A 109 -13.30 13.82 9.07
C PHE A 109 -14.48 13.95 8.11
N LYS A 110 -15.43 12.99 8.12
CA LYS A 110 -16.65 13.06 7.31
C LYS A 110 -17.43 14.36 7.52
N LYS A 111 -17.35 14.93 8.73
CA LYS A 111 -18.01 16.19 9.11
C LYS A 111 -17.07 17.39 8.96
N ALA A 112 -15.85 17.30 9.50
CA ALA A 112 -14.96 18.44 9.67
C ALA A 112 -14.04 18.74 8.47
N GLN A 113 -13.57 17.71 7.76
CA GLN A 113 -12.67 17.82 6.60
C GLN A 113 -11.45 18.73 6.86
N ASN A 114 -10.83 18.63 8.04
CA ASN A 114 -9.69 19.43 8.44
C ASN A 114 -8.45 18.56 8.72
N VAL A 115 -7.29 19.20 8.92
CA VAL A 115 -6.01 18.52 9.18
C VAL A 115 -6.03 17.76 10.51
N ASP A 116 -6.79 18.23 11.51
CA ASP A 116 -6.82 17.60 12.83
C ASP A 116 -7.56 16.27 12.85
N THR A 117 -8.52 16.08 11.93
CA THR A 117 -9.34 14.86 11.84
C THR A 117 -8.86 13.91 10.75
N CYS A 118 -7.77 14.22 10.05
CA CYS A 118 -7.26 13.37 8.98
C CYS A 118 -6.50 12.14 9.50
N LEU A 119 -6.35 11.13 8.64
CA LEU A 119 -5.56 9.94 8.96
C LEU A 119 -4.07 10.29 8.97
N SER A 120 -3.35 9.84 10.01
CA SER A 120 -1.89 9.94 10.02
C SER A 120 -1.28 8.94 9.02
N PRO A 121 -0.44 9.41 8.07
CA PRO A 121 0.29 8.55 7.16
C PRO A 121 1.57 7.98 7.78
N ARG A 122 1.88 8.33 9.05
CA ARG A 122 3.05 7.84 9.76
C ARG A 122 2.67 6.82 10.82
N LEU A 123 3.37 5.69 10.80
CA LEU A 123 3.23 4.60 11.74
C LEU A 123 4.56 4.37 12.47
N ASN A 124 4.49 3.83 13.67
CA ASN A 124 5.64 3.30 14.37
C ASN A 124 6.20 2.13 13.57
N TYR A 125 7.50 2.14 13.28
CA TYR A 125 8.15 1.13 12.45
C TYR A 125 8.08 -0.27 13.09
N GLU A 126 8.23 -0.36 14.41
CA GLU A 126 8.25 -1.63 15.13
C GLU A 126 6.86 -2.15 15.48
N THR A 127 5.97 -1.28 15.98
CA THR A 127 4.64 -1.66 16.49
C THR A 127 3.53 -1.55 15.45
N GLY A 128 3.68 -0.71 14.43
CA GLY A 128 2.63 -0.40 13.46
C GLY A 128 1.54 0.54 13.98
N GLU A 129 1.70 1.07 15.20
CA GLU A 129 0.75 2.01 15.79
C GLU A 129 0.82 3.39 15.11
N PRO A 130 -0.30 4.11 15.01
CA PRO A 130 -0.32 5.42 14.40
C PRO A 130 0.44 6.45 15.25
N ILE A 131 1.31 7.22 14.60
CA ILE A 131 2.02 8.31 15.26
C ILE A 131 1.19 9.58 15.11
N ASP A 132 0.75 10.12 16.23
CA ASP A 132 0.09 11.42 16.29
C ASP A 132 1.10 12.51 16.63
N ASP A 133 1.36 13.38 15.67
CA ASP A 133 2.26 14.53 15.84
C ASP A 133 1.51 15.78 15.38
N PRO A 134 1.19 16.68 16.31
CA PRO A 134 0.42 17.88 16.00
C PRO A 134 1.16 18.85 15.08
N ASN A 135 2.49 18.74 14.98
CA ASN A 135 3.29 19.62 14.12
C ASN A 135 3.43 19.07 12.69
N TYR A 136 2.98 17.83 12.46
CA TYR A 136 3.12 17.20 11.17
C TYR A 136 1.86 17.31 10.33
N LYS A 137 2.10 17.46 9.03
CA LYS A 137 1.09 17.67 8.01
C LYS A 137 0.50 16.33 7.58
N ASN A 138 -0.34 15.77 8.44
CA ASN A 138 -0.92 14.44 8.26
C ASN A 138 -1.85 14.35 7.03
N LEU A 139 -2.39 15.48 6.54
CA LEU A 139 -3.37 15.48 5.44
C LEU A 139 -2.70 15.18 4.08
N GLN A 140 -2.65 13.88 3.75
CA GLN A 140 -2.11 13.33 2.51
C GLN A 140 -3.10 12.34 1.88
N MET A 141 -3.98 12.85 1.00
CA MET A 141 -5.06 12.03 0.42
C MET A 141 -4.53 11.02 -0.61
N ASP A 142 -3.42 11.36 -1.25
CA ASP A 142 -2.71 10.51 -2.20
C ASP A 142 -2.22 9.20 -1.58
N CYS A 143 -1.76 9.25 -0.33
CA CYS A 143 -1.28 8.09 0.40
C CYS A 143 -2.39 7.05 0.62
N VAL A 144 -3.58 7.51 1.00
CA VAL A 144 -4.76 6.65 1.19
C VAL A 144 -5.23 6.09 -0.16
N ALA A 145 -5.22 6.90 -1.22
CA ALA A 145 -5.58 6.45 -2.57
C ALA A 145 -4.64 5.34 -3.07
N LEU A 146 -3.34 5.53 -2.91
CA LEU A 146 -2.31 4.55 -3.31
C LEU A 146 -2.52 3.23 -2.57
N PHE A 147 -2.76 3.27 -1.26
CA PHE A 147 -3.04 2.07 -0.47
C PHE A 147 -4.27 1.31 -0.99
N VAL A 148 -5.39 2.00 -1.24
CA VAL A 148 -6.64 1.36 -1.69
C VAL A 148 -6.46 0.70 -3.06
N ILE A 149 -5.83 1.39 -4.02
CA ILE A 149 -5.56 0.81 -5.36
C ILE A 149 -4.67 -0.43 -5.23
N GLN A 150 -3.58 -0.32 -4.48
CA GLN A 150 -2.63 -1.41 -4.36
C GLN A 150 -3.25 -2.62 -3.65
N LEU A 151 -4.05 -2.38 -2.62
CA LEU A 151 -4.81 -3.43 -1.94
C LEU A 151 -5.78 -4.13 -2.89
N ALA A 152 -6.51 -3.38 -3.72
CA ALA A 152 -7.40 -3.94 -4.73
C ALA A 152 -6.66 -4.91 -5.67
N GLN A 153 -5.48 -4.49 -6.15
CA GLN A 153 -4.67 -5.27 -7.06
C GLN A 153 -4.11 -6.54 -6.40
N MET A 154 -3.71 -6.47 -5.12
CA MET A 154 -3.24 -7.64 -4.37
C MET A 154 -4.36 -8.67 -4.17
N ILE A 155 -5.55 -8.23 -3.76
CA ILE A 155 -6.72 -9.11 -3.57
C ILE A 155 -7.15 -9.74 -4.90
N ALA A 156 -7.27 -8.94 -5.97
CA ALA A 156 -7.59 -9.44 -7.31
C ALA A 156 -6.57 -10.45 -7.85
N SER A 157 -5.35 -10.44 -7.31
CA SER A 157 -4.31 -11.40 -7.67
C SER A 157 -4.35 -12.72 -6.90
N GLY A 158 -5.23 -12.83 -5.90
CA GLY A 158 -5.40 -14.01 -5.04
C GLY A 158 -4.70 -13.92 -3.68
N LEU A 159 -4.17 -12.76 -3.28
CA LEU A 159 -3.61 -12.56 -1.95
C LEU A 159 -4.70 -12.13 -0.97
N GLN A 160 -4.88 -12.92 0.08
CA GLN A 160 -5.84 -12.60 1.15
C GLN A 160 -5.22 -11.58 2.11
N VAL A 161 -5.67 -10.33 2.01
CA VAL A 161 -5.19 -9.23 2.88
C VAL A 161 -6.26 -8.82 3.89
N VAL A 162 -7.55 -8.97 3.57
CA VAL A 162 -8.68 -8.60 4.42
C VAL A 162 -9.39 -9.88 4.88
N TYR A 163 -9.66 -10.01 6.17
CA TYR A 163 -10.19 -11.23 6.78
C TYR A 163 -11.53 -11.01 7.50
N THR A 164 -11.76 -9.84 8.10
CA THR A 164 -12.93 -9.63 8.97
C THR A 164 -13.95 -8.66 8.37
N LYS A 165 -15.22 -8.80 8.77
CA LYS A 165 -16.30 -7.89 8.34
C LYS A 165 -16.06 -6.44 8.80
N ASP A 166 -15.39 -6.27 9.94
CA ASP A 166 -15.01 -4.95 10.47
C ASP A 166 -13.93 -4.28 9.60
N GLU A 167 -12.94 -5.05 9.13
CA GLU A 167 -11.94 -4.56 8.17
C GLU A 167 -12.62 -4.14 6.85
N VAL A 168 -13.61 -4.89 6.36
CA VAL A 168 -14.39 -4.52 5.16
C VAL A 168 -15.17 -3.21 5.36
N ALA A 169 -15.84 -3.05 6.50
CA ALA A 169 -16.56 -1.82 6.83
C ALA A 169 -15.61 -0.61 6.92
N PHE A 170 -14.42 -0.80 7.48
CA PHE A 170 -13.39 0.23 7.50
C PHE A 170 -12.91 0.61 6.10
N MET A 171 -12.68 -0.37 5.22
CA MET A 171 -12.31 -0.12 3.83
C MET A 171 -13.38 0.68 3.07
N GLN A 172 -14.67 0.42 3.31
CA GLN A 172 -15.75 1.24 2.76
C GLN A 172 -15.65 2.69 3.24
N ASN A 173 -15.39 2.90 4.53
CA ASN A 173 -15.18 4.23 5.09
C ASN A 173 -13.99 4.96 4.44
N LEU A 174 -12.90 4.26 4.10
CA LEU A 174 -11.78 4.83 3.35
C LEU A 174 -12.18 5.25 1.94
N VAL A 175 -13.03 4.49 1.25
CA VAL A 175 -13.54 4.87 -0.08
C VAL A 175 -14.38 6.15 0.02
N PHE A 176 -15.25 6.28 1.04
CA PHE A 176 -15.98 7.52 1.30
C PHE A 176 -15.07 8.71 1.63
N TYR A 177 -13.98 8.46 2.35
CA TYR A 177 -12.96 9.47 2.65
C TYR A 177 -12.31 10.00 1.35
N LEU A 178 -12.04 9.10 0.40
CA LEU A 178 -11.43 9.43 -0.90
C LEU A 178 -12.41 10.05 -1.90
N GLU A 179 -13.70 9.72 -1.84
CA GLU A 179 -14.73 10.28 -2.73
C GLU A 179 -14.73 11.81 -2.71
N ARG A 180 -14.44 12.42 -1.55
CA ARG A 180 -14.42 13.88 -1.39
C ARG A 180 -13.04 14.51 -1.62
N ALA A 181 -12.01 13.72 -1.90
CA ALA A 181 -10.63 14.18 -2.04
C ALA A 181 -10.44 15.24 -3.13
N TYR A 182 -11.27 15.25 -4.19
CA TYR A 182 -11.16 16.22 -5.27
C TYR A 182 -11.51 17.67 -4.87
N ARG A 183 -12.14 17.87 -3.70
CA ARG A 183 -12.47 19.21 -3.17
C ARG A 183 -11.61 19.62 -1.98
N ILE A 184 -10.78 18.71 -1.47
CA ILE A 184 -10.02 18.90 -0.24
C ILE A 184 -8.58 19.24 -0.63
N PRO A 185 -8.09 20.46 -0.34
CA PRO A 185 -6.70 20.78 -0.57
C PRO A 185 -5.83 20.03 0.44
N ASP A 186 -4.72 19.46 -0.02
CA ASP A 186 -3.83 18.62 0.80
C ASP A 186 -2.36 19.06 0.67
N TYR A 187 -1.47 18.43 1.44
CA TYR A 187 -0.03 18.77 1.43
C TYR A 187 0.77 18.08 0.30
N GLY A 188 0.11 17.15 -0.40
CA GLY A 188 0.68 16.39 -1.51
C GLY A 188 1.83 15.46 -1.11
N MET A 189 2.36 14.74 -2.11
CA MET A 189 3.41 13.73 -1.93
C MET A 189 4.67 14.26 -1.23
N TRP A 190 5.02 15.52 -1.47
CA TRP A 190 6.26 16.12 -0.96
C TRP A 190 6.11 16.80 0.40
N GLU A 191 4.92 16.78 1.01
CA GLU A 191 4.65 17.36 2.34
C GLU A 191 4.90 18.88 2.45
N ARG A 192 5.11 19.53 1.30
CA ARG A 192 5.43 20.95 1.15
C ARG A 192 4.20 21.82 0.97
N GLY A 193 3.04 21.22 0.66
CA GLY A 193 1.85 21.96 0.25
C GLY A 193 2.07 22.57 -1.13
N THR A 194 1.79 23.87 -1.27
CA THR A 194 1.94 24.60 -2.55
C THR A 194 3.26 24.32 -3.25
N LYS A 195 3.26 24.26 -4.60
CA LYS A 195 4.49 24.16 -5.41
C LYS A 195 5.56 25.22 -5.11
N GLN A 196 5.14 26.36 -4.53
CA GLN A 196 6.01 27.45 -4.08
C GLN A 196 6.56 27.27 -2.65
N ASN A 197 6.32 26.11 -2.03
CA ASN A 197 6.76 25.75 -0.68
C ASN A 197 6.32 26.74 0.42
N ARG A 198 5.09 27.27 0.31
CA ARG A 198 4.52 28.21 1.29
C ARG A 198 3.80 27.53 2.46
N ASN A 199 3.89 26.20 2.59
CA ASN A 199 3.20 25.42 3.62
C ASN A 199 1.67 25.58 3.63
N LEU A 200 1.08 26.01 2.52
CA LEU A 200 -0.37 26.09 2.33
C LEU A 200 -0.85 24.83 1.59
N VAL A 201 -2.02 24.33 1.95
CA VAL A 201 -2.67 23.22 1.25
C VAL A 201 -3.07 23.64 -0.16
N GLU A 202 -2.90 22.76 -1.14
CA GLU A 202 -3.31 23.02 -2.53
C GLU A 202 -4.13 21.85 -3.09
N LEU A 203 -4.98 22.13 -4.08
CA LEU A 203 -5.69 21.06 -4.79
C LEU A 203 -4.71 20.31 -5.68
N ASN A 204 -4.24 19.17 -5.20
CA ASN A 204 -3.39 18.28 -5.98
C ASN A 204 -4.26 17.41 -6.90
N ALA A 205 -4.46 17.89 -8.13
CA ALA A 205 -5.32 17.27 -9.16
C ALA A 205 -4.98 15.81 -9.53
N ARG A 206 -3.83 15.28 -9.12
CA ARG A 206 -3.33 13.97 -9.56
C ARG A 206 -3.93 12.78 -8.81
N CYS A 207 -4.47 12.96 -7.60
CA CYS A 207 -4.78 11.81 -6.74
C CYS A 207 -6.26 11.46 -6.66
N ALA A 208 -7.15 12.43 -6.91
CA ALA A 208 -8.59 12.21 -6.86
C ALA A 208 -9.21 11.79 -8.20
N LEU A 209 -8.63 12.19 -9.33
CA LEU A 209 -9.23 11.98 -10.66
C LEU A 209 -9.00 10.55 -11.19
N ASP A 210 -7.79 10.01 -11.05
CA ASP A 210 -7.46 8.65 -11.49
C ASP A 210 -8.15 7.58 -10.62
N LEU A 211 -8.39 7.88 -9.34
CA LEU A 211 -9.09 7.00 -8.42
C LEU A 211 -10.62 7.01 -8.65
N CYS A 212 -11.26 8.18 -8.80
CA CYS A 212 -12.69 8.25 -9.09
C CYS A 212 -13.09 7.56 -10.41
N LEU A 213 -12.18 7.47 -11.38
CA LEU A 213 -12.42 6.79 -12.66
C LEU A 213 -12.11 5.28 -12.61
N CYS A 214 -11.12 4.85 -11.82
CA CYS A 214 -10.70 3.44 -11.77
C CYS A 214 -11.35 2.61 -10.64
N THR A 215 -11.69 3.22 -9.50
CA THR A 215 -12.43 2.54 -8.43
C THR A 215 -13.90 2.94 -8.51
N ALA A 216 -14.67 2.30 -9.38
CA ALA A 216 -16.10 2.28 -9.16
C ALA A 216 -16.32 1.63 -7.77
N PRO A 217 -16.98 2.31 -6.80
CA PRO A 217 -17.18 1.77 -5.46
C PRO A 217 -17.78 0.36 -5.48
N SER A 218 -18.61 0.08 -6.49
CA SER A 218 -19.21 -1.23 -6.77
C SER A 218 -18.20 -2.33 -7.11
N LEU A 219 -17.17 -2.05 -7.93
CA LEU A 219 -16.13 -3.03 -8.29
C LEU A 219 -15.24 -3.36 -7.11
N PHE A 220 -14.79 -2.34 -6.36
CA PHE A 220 -13.96 -2.54 -5.19
C PHE A 220 -14.71 -3.30 -4.09
N GLN A 221 -15.98 -2.94 -3.85
CA GLN A 221 -16.83 -3.64 -2.89
C GLN A 221 -17.06 -5.09 -3.30
N THR A 222 -17.27 -5.37 -4.60
CA THR A 222 -17.43 -6.75 -5.08
C THR A 222 -16.17 -7.58 -4.87
N VAL A 223 -14.98 -7.03 -5.19
CA VAL A 223 -13.70 -7.75 -5.04
C VAL A 223 -13.40 -8.05 -3.57
N VAL A 224 -13.58 -7.06 -2.68
CA VAL A 224 -13.28 -7.24 -1.25
C VAL A 224 -14.33 -8.13 -0.56
N TYR A 225 -15.62 -8.00 -0.90
CA TYR A 225 -16.64 -8.88 -0.35
C TYR A 225 -16.48 -10.32 -0.84
N GLN A 226 -16.20 -10.54 -2.13
CA GLN A 226 -16.00 -11.89 -2.65
C GLN A 226 -14.84 -12.61 -1.96
N ASP A 227 -13.75 -11.92 -1.62
CA ASP A 227 -12.61 -12.52 -0.90
C ASP A 227 -12.99 -13.02 0.50
N VAL A 228 -13.72 -12.21 1.29
CA VAL A 228 -14.13 -12.58 2.65
C VAL A 228 -15.20 -13.67 2.68
N PHE A 229 -16.14 -13.67 1.71
CA PHE A 229 -17.21 -14.66 1.65
C PHE A 229 -16.85 -15.92 0.85
N ALA A 230 -15.70 -15.98 0.16
CA ALA A 230 -15.19 -17.21 -0.44
C ALA A 230 -14.57 -18.18 0.58
N THR A 231 -14.35 -17.73 1.81
CA THR A 231 -13.75 -18.52 2.91
C THR A 231 -14.76 -19.05 3.94
N GLU A 232 -16.06 -18.78 3.78
CA GLU A 232 -17.18 -19.40 4.54
C GLU A 232 -17.79 -20.57 3.74
#